data_AF-A0A7X5VAQ4-F1
#
_entry.id   AF-A0A7X5VAQ4-F1
#
_cell.length_a   1.000
_cell.length_b   1.000
_cell.length_c   1.000
_cell.angle_alpha   90.00
_cell.angle_beta   90.00
_cell.angle_gamma   90.00
#
_symmetry.space_group_name_H-M   'P 1'
#
loop_
_entity.id
_entity.type
_entity.pdbx_description
1 polymer ?
#
loop_
_entity_poly.entity_id
_entity_poly.type
_entity_poly.pdbx_seq_one_letter_code
_entity_poly.pdbx_strand_id
1 'polypeptide(L)'
;MQFAAGVGLGGANVLSVTIRQLLIPRTSLARSNGAYRAFTFGVLPVGAALGGVLGSTFGTTAAVVVGTVGMALSALPMFVREVRTLDTPVTTAA
;
A
#
# COMPACT_ATOMS: atom_id res chain seq x y z
N MET A 1 -5.00 4.03 -19.67
CA MET A 1 -5.16 4.12 -18.20
C MET A 1 -4.87 2.79 -17.50
N GLN A 2 -5.63 1.71 -17.75
CA GLN A 2 -5.45 0.42 -17.02
C GLN A 2 -4.04 -0.19 -17.16
N PHE A 3 -3.41 -0.09 -18.34
CA PHE A 3 -2.07 -0.62 -18.56
C PHE A 3 -1.00 0.11 -17.70
N ALA A 4 -1.08 1.44 -17.62
CA ALA A 4 -0.17 2.25 -16.81
C ALA A 4 -0.36 2.00 -15.30
N ALA A 5 -1.61 1.86 -14.85
CA ALA A 5 -1.91 1.47 -13.47
C ALA A 5 -1.38 0.08 -13.13
N GLY A 6 -1.49 -0.88 -14.06
CA GLY A 6 -0.97 -2.24 -13.89
C GLY A 6 0.55 -2.29 -13.76
N VAL A 7 1.28 -1.59 -14.62
CA VAL A 7 2.74 -1.50 -14.55
C VAL A 7 3.19 -0.83 -13.24
N GLY A 8 2.55 0.27 -12.86
CA GLY A 8 2.87 1.00 -11.63
C GLY A 8 2.62 0.17 -10.36
N LEU A 9 1.46 -0.48 -10.25
CA LEU A 9 1.12 -1.33 -9.11
C LEU A 9 2.03 -2.56 -9.02
N GLY A 10 2.38 -3.16 -10.16
CA GLY A 10 3.30 -4.29 -10.22
C GLY A 10 4.70 -3.91 -9.73
N GLY A 11 5.27 -2.83 -10.27
CA GLY A 11 6.58 -2.33 -9.84
C GLY A 11 6.62 -1.95 -8.36
N ALA A 12 5.59 -1.25 -7.87
CA ALA A 12 5.48 -0.87 -6.46
C ALA A 12 5.39 -2.09 -5.53
N ASN A 13 4.67 -3.14 -5.92
CA ASN A 13 4.59 -4.37 -5.14
C ASN A 13 5.94 -5.07 -5.04
N VAL A 14 6.64 -5.23 -6.16
CA VAL A 14 7.96 -5.87 -6.18
C VAL A 14 8.93 -5.07 -5.31
N LEU A 15 9.03 -3.76 -5.51
CA LEU A 15 9.88 -2.88 -4.70
C LEU A 15 9.56 -2.99 -3.21
N SER A 16 8.28 -2.95 -2.84
CA SER A 16 7.84 -3.02 -1.44
C SER A 16 8.16 -4.35 -0.77
N VAL A 17 8.12 -5.46 -1.52
CA VAL A 17 8.54 -6.78 -1.04
C VAL A 17 10.06 -6.83 -0.90
N THR A 18 10.81 -6.35 -1.89
CA THR A 18 12.28 -6.32 -1.86
C THR A 18 12.82 -5.49 -0.70
N ILE A 19 12.27 -4.30 -0.46
CA ILE A 19 12.66 -3.45 0.69
C ILE A 19 12.49 -4.21 2.01
N ARG A 20 11.38 -4.93 2.19
CA ARG A 20 11.13 -5.71 3.40
C ARG A 20 12.05 -6.91 3.55
N GLN A 21 12.41 -7.56 2.44
CA GLN A 21 13.38 -8.65 2.44
C GLN A 21 14.78 -8.18 2.84
N LEU A 22 15.14 -6.94 2.48
CA LEU A 22 16.43 -6.35 2.82
C LEU A 22 16.49 -5.82 4.26
N LEU A 23 15.39 -5.25 4.77
CA LEU A 23 15.36 -4.61 6.10
C LEU A 23 14.99 -5.56 7.25
N ILE A 24 14.29 -6.68 6.98
CA ILE A 24 13.74 -7.54 8.03
C ILE A 24 14.55 -8.84 8.14
N PRO A 25 15.06 -9.19 9.34
CA PRO A 25 15.76 -10.46 9.58
C PRO A 25 14.93 -11.68 9.15
N ARG A 26 15.59 -12.68 8.54
CA ARG A 26 14.92 -13.87 7.96
C ARG A 26 13.98 -14.60 8.92
N THR A 27 14.29 -14.60 10.22
CA THR A 27 13.49 -15.23 11.28
C THR A 27 12.16 -14.51 11.57
N SER A 28 12.02 -13.24 11.17
CA SER A 28 10.81 -12.43 11.39
C SER A 28 10.04 -12.09 10.11
N LEU A 29 10.55 -12.51 8.94
CA LEU A 29 9.91 -12.25 7.64
C LEU A 29 8.50 -12.86 7.54
N ALA A 30 8.30 -14.09 8.02
CA ALA A 30 6.99 -14.75 7.98
C ALA A 30 5.93 -13.99 8.82
N ARG A 31 6.33 -13.50 10.00
CA ARG A 31 5.45 -12.73 10.89
C ARG A 31 5.12 -11.36 10.31
N SER A 32 6.11 -10.66 9.74
CA SER A 32 5.90 -9.36 9.09
C SER A 32 5.01 -9.50 7.85
N ASN A 33 5.23 -10.51 7.02
CA ASN A 33 4.39 -10.77 5.85
C ASN A 33 2.95 -11.13 6.25
N GLY A 34 2.78 -11.92 7.32
CA GLY A 34 1.47 -12.22 7.89
C GLY A 34 0.73 -10.97 8.37
N ALA A 35 1.40 -10.11 9.14
CA ALA A 35 0.84 -8.84 9.60
C ALA A 35 0.46 -7.94 8.41
N TYR A 36 1.32 -7.81 7.42
CA TYR A 36 1.02 -7.01 6.23
C TYR A 36 -0.20 -7.51 5.47
N ARG A 37 -0.35 -8.83 5.27
CA ARG A 37 -1.54 -9.39 4.63
C ARG A 37 -2.78 -9.15 5.48
N ALA A 38 -2.69 -9.30 6.80
CA ALA A 38 -3.80 -9.02 7.71
C ALA A 38 -4.26 -7.56 7.59
N PHE A 39 -3.34 -6.60 7.56
CA PHE A 39 -3.69 -5.19 7.34
C PHE A 39 -4.27 -4.94 5.94
N THR A 40 -3.65 -5.50 4.90
CA THR A 40 -4.06 -5.30 3.51
C THR A 40 -5.48 -5.81 3.27
N PHE A 41 -5.77 -7.04 3.69
CA PHE A 41 -7.10 -7.62 3.56
C PHE A 41 -8.09 -7.06 4.58
N GLY A 42 -7.63 -6.65 5.77
CA GLY A 42 -8.47 -6.07 6.82
C GLY A 42 -9.00 -4.68 6.46
N VAL A 43 -8.29 -3.90 5.64
CA VAL A 43 -8.76 -2.57 5.20
C VAL A 43 -9.85 -2.66 4.12
N LEU A 44 -9.91 -3.76 3.36
CA LEU A 44 -10.90 -3.96 2.30
C LEU A 44 -12.35 -3.88 2.80
N PRO A 45 -12.77 -4.62 3.85
CA PRO A 45 -14.15 -4.53 4.36
C PRO A 45 -14.47 -3.14 4.91
N VAL A 46 -13.49 -2.44 5.50
CA VAL A 46 -13.66 -1.07 5.98
C VAL A 46 -13.93 -0.11 4.82
N GLY A 47 -13.12 -0.18 3.76
CA GLY A 47 -13.32 0.60 2.54
C GLY A 47 -14.65 0.30 1.85
N ALA A 48 -15.05 -0.98 1.81
CA ALA A 48 -16.33 -1.40 1.25
C ALA A 48 -17.52 -0.85 2.06
N ALA A 49 -17.46 -0.89 3.39
CA ALA A 49 -18.49 -0.34 4.25
C ALA A 49 -18.61 1.18 4.09
N LEU A 50 -17.50 1.91 4.10
CA LEU A 50 -17.48 3.36 3.90
C LEU A 50 -17.99 3.75 2.51
N GLY A 51 -17.55 3.05 1.47
CA GLY A 51 -18.03 3.26 0.10
C GLY A 51 -19.53 2.98 -0.05
N GLY A 52 -20.04 1.94 0.63
CA GLY A 52 -21.46 1.62 0.67
C GLY A 52 -22.30 2.70 1.34
N VAL A 53 -21.86 3.21 2.49
CA VAL A 53 -22.51 4.32 3.20
C VAL A 53 -22.48 5.61 2.39
N LEU A 54 -21.33 5.96 1.81
CA LEU A 54 -21.20 7.13 0.95
C LEU A 54 -22.09 7.03 -0.30
N GLY A 55 -22.15 5.84 -0.91
CA GLY A 55 -22.97 5.59 -2.09
C GLY A 55 -24.47 5.65 -1.79
N SER A 56 -24.91 5.17 -0.62
CA SER A 56 -26.33 5.19 -0.23
C SER A 56 -26.82 6.56 0.25
N THR A 57 -25.94 7.38 0.82
CA THR A 57 -26.31 8.70 1.39
C THR A 57 -26.09 9.86 0.42
N PHE A 58 -24.99 9.86 -0.33
CA PHE A 58 -24.60 10.96 -1.23
C PHE A 58 -24.66 10.59 -2.72
N GLY A 59 -25.05 9.35 -3.03
CA GLY A 59 -25.12 8.82 -4.38
C GLY A 59 -23.78 8.30 -4.90
N THR A 60 -23.85 7.47 -5.94
CA THR A 60 -22.69 6.74 -6.49
C THR A 60 -21.59 7.68 -6.99
N THR A 61 -21.95 8.83 -7.59
CA THR A 61 -20.98 9.79 -8.12
C THR A 61 -20.09 10.38 -7.03
N ALA A 62 -20.67 10.78 -5.90
CA ALA A 62 -19.90 11.33 -4.77
C ALA A 62 -18.95 10.27 -4.19
N ALA A 63 -19.42 9.03 -4.03
CA ALA A 63 -18.61 7.92 -3.55
C ALA A 63 -17.40 7.64 -4.45
N VAL A 64 -17.59 7.66 -5.78
CA VAL A 64 -16.50 7.46 -6.76
C VAL A 64 -15.48 8.59 -6.72
N VAL A 65 -15.93 9.85 -6.61
CA VAL A 65 -15.02 11.01 -6.48
C VAL A 65 -14.18 10.89 -5.22
N VAL A 66 -14.80 10.58 -4.08
CA VAL A 66 -14.09 10.38 -2.81
C VAL A 66 -13.06 9.24 -2.92
N GLY A 67 -13.44 8.10 -3.51
CA GLY A 67 -12.51 6.99 -3.74
C GLY A 67 -11.34 7.37 -4.66
N THR A 68 -11.62 8.14 -5.72
CA THR A 68 -10.60 8.62 -6.67
C THR A 68 -9.61 9.57 -6.00
N VAL A 69 -10.10 10.54 -5.23
CA VAL A 69 -9.26 11.47 -4.45
C VAL A 69 -8.44 10.70 -3.41
N GLY A 70 -9.05 9.76 -2.69
CA GLY A 70 -8.33 8.91 -1.73
C GLY A 70 -7.21 8.11 -2.38
N MET A 71 -7.45 7.55 -3.56
CA MET A 71 -6.42 6.83 -4.33
C MET A 71 -5.30 7.77 -4.78
N ALA A 72 -5.61 8.98 -5.24
CA ALA A 72 -4.60 9.97 -5.61
C ALA A 72 -3.75 10.40 -4.41
N LEU A 73 -4.37 10.62 -3.24
CA LEU A 73 -3.68 10.97 -2.00
C LEU A 73 -2.82 9.82 -1.46
N SER A 74 -3.15 8.56 -1.78
CA SER A 74 -2.36 7.39 -1.35
C SER A 74 -0.93 7.37 -1.91
N ALA A 75 -0.64 8.17 -2.95
CA ALA A 75 0.70 8.33 -3.50
C ALA A 75 1.56 9.34 -2.71
N LEU A 76 0.95 10.25 -1.92
CA LEU A 76 1.68 11.26 -1.15
C LEU A 76 2.73 10.67 -0.18
N PRO A 77 2.46 9.59 0.56
CA PRO A 77 3.43 8.99 1.47
C PRO A 77 4.70 8.47 0.79
N MET A 78 4.69 8.21 -0.53
CA MET A 78 5.90 7.82 -1.26
C MET A 78 6.88 8.97 -1.47
N PHE A 79 6.42 10.21 -1.37
CA PHE A 79 7.29 11.39 -1.50
C PHE A 79 7.98 11.78 -0.19
N VAL A 80 7.70 11.08 0.91
CA VAL A 80 8.30 11.36 2.22
C VAL A 80 9.77 10.93 2.20
N ARG A 81 10.65 11.80 2.70
CA ARG A 81 12.12 11.70 2.60
C ARG A 81 12.68 10.39 3.17
N GLU A 82 12.04 9.83 4.19
CA GLU A 82 12.41 8.58 4.86
C GLU A 82 12.49 7.37 3.92
N VAL A 83 11.62 7.31 2.90
CA VAL A 83 11.63 6.22 1.91
C VAL A 83 12.77 6.40 0.91
N ARG A 84 13.16 7.65 0.62
CA ARG A 84 14.29 7.97 -0.28
C ARG A 84 15.65 7.75 0.37
N THR A 85 15.73 7.73 1.70
CA THR A 85 16.99 7.56 2.45
C THR A 85 17.32 6.10 2.79
N LEU A 86 16.53 5.14 2.30
CA LEU A 86 16.83 3.69 2.40
C LEU A 86 17.97 3.30 1.42
N ASP A 87 19.13 3.93 1.56
CA ASP A 87 20.32 3.68 0.72
C ASP A 87 21.31 2.70 1.35
N THR A 88 21.17 2.36 2.63
CA THR A 88 22.10 1.44 3.29
C THR A 88 21.50 0.03 3.34
N PRO A 89 21.97 -0.92 2.50
CA PRO A 89 21.80 -2.33 2.84
C PRO A 89 22.38 -2.50 4.23
N VAL A 90 21.57 -2.96 5.20
CA VAL A 90 22.08 -3.34 6.50
C VAL A 90 23.02 -4.50 6.23
N THR A 91 24.33 -4.22 6.15
CA THR A 91 25.36 -5.23 6.14
C THR A 91 25.22 -5.95 7.47
N THR A 92 24.46 -7.05 7.48
CA THR A 92 24.54 -8.03 8.56
C THR A 92 25.95 -8.57 8.52
N ALA A 93 26.85 -7.91 9.24
CA ALA A 93 28.17 -8.43 9.54
C ALA A 93 27.98 -9.67 10.43
N ALA A 94 28.52 -10.79 9.95
CA ALA A 94 28.81 -12.06 10.62
C ALA A 94 27.62 -12.85 11.21
#